data_AF-A0A6A4GR08-F1
#
_entry.id   AF-A0A6A4GR08-F1
#
_cell.length_a   1.000
_cell.length_b   1.000
_cell.length_c   1.000
_cell.angle_alpha   90.00
_cell.angle_beta   90.00
_cell.angle_gamma   90.00
#
_symmetry.space_group_name_H-M   'P 1'
#
loop_
_entity.id
_entity.type
_entity.pdbx_description
1 polymer ?
#
loop_
_entity_poly.entity_id
_entity_poly.type
_entity_poly.pdbx_seq_one_letter_code
_entity_poly.pdbx_strand_id
1 'polypeptide(L)'
;MAHLEGEKIWVVWPLMEHNIQKAREFSLTAMADFEQHPSVSFENFEDPQVFLTCTGESYFLGPSIIHTFISLTVYAHFGIFSWRRSSFKLAKFHLSYLQEEWLAYKKFEREVVARRNSEDKGVADTTVARKCFAERDMEDRRTELREGSFPYVEE
;
A
#
# COMPACT_ATOMS: atom_id res chain seq x y z
N MET A 1 -21.57 1.85 -16.51
CA MET A 1 -20.58 0.87 -17.02
C MET A 1 -21.30 -0.06 -17.97
N ALA A 2 -20.63 -0.51 -19.03
CA ALA A 2 -21.15 -1.47 -20.01
C ALA A 2 -20.29 -2.74 -19.98
N HIS A 3 -20.95 -3.89 -19.86
CA HIS A 3 -20.30 -5.20 -19.84
C HIS A 3 -20.08 -5.66 -21.27
N LEU A 4 -18.83 -5.80 -21.70
CA LEU A 4 -18.48 -6.10 -23.09
C LEU A 4 -18.37 -7.60 -23.35
N GLU A 5 -17.83 -8.34 -22.39
CA GLU A 5 -17.60 -9.79 -22.48
C GLU A 5 -17.52 -10.40 -21.09
N GLY A 6 -18.01 -11.63 -20.95
CA GLY A 6 -17.94 -12.42 -19.73
C GLY A 6 -19.11 -12.26 -18.77
N GLU A 7 -18.89 -12.71 -17.54
CA GLU A 7 -19.85 -12.69 -16.44
C GLU A 7 -19.19 -12.26 -15.12
N LYS A 8 -19.91 -11.45 -14.34
CA LYS A 8 -19.47 -10.97 -13.03
C LYS A 8 -20.57 -10.98 -12.00
N ILE A 9 -20.24 -11.44 -10.79
CA ILE A 9 -21.05 -11.19 -9.60
C ILE A 9 -20.56 -9.89 -8.96
N TRP A 10 -21.47 -8.95 -8.77
CA TRP A 10 -21.25 -7.73 -8.01
C TRP A 10 -21.79 -7.90 -6.61
N VAL A 11 -21.03 -7.41 -5.64
CA VAL A 11 -21.48 -7.25 -4.26
C VAL A 11 -21.38 -5.77 -3.95
N VAL A 12 -22.50 -5.15 -3.61
CA VAL A 12 -22.59 -3.73 -3.27
C VAL A 12 -23.18 -3.57 -1.89
N TRP A 13 -22.62 -2.68 -1.10
CA TRP A 13 -23.11 -2.37 0.24
C TRP A 13 -23.73 -0.98 0.28
N PRO A 14 -24.87 -0.82 0.98
CA PRO A 14 -25.49 0.48 1.15
C PRO A 14 -24.58 1.40 1.96
N LEU A 15 -24.69 2.70 1.69
CA LEU A 15 -23.94 3.76 2.36
C LEU A 15 -24.51 4.07 3.76
N MET A 16 -24.49 3.06 4.62
CA MET A 16 -24.80 3.19 6.03
C MET A 16 -23.56 3.67 6.79
N GLU A 17 -23.76 4.41 7.87
CA GLU A 17 -22.67 4.95 8.69
C GLU A 17 -21.68 3.87 9.14
N HIS A 18 -22.18 2.71 9.58
CA HIS A 18 -21.34 1.58 9.99
C HIS A 18 -20.51 1.00 8.82
N ASN A 19 -21.06 0.91 7.60
CA ASN A 19 -20.37 0.35 6.44
C ASN A 19 -19.28 1.32 5.97
N ILE A 20 -19.56 2.62 6.03
CA ILE A 20 -18.58 3.67 5.75
C ILE A 20 -17.43 3.62 6.77
N GLN A 21 -17.75 3.47 8.05
CA GLN A 21 -16.77 3.36 9.12
C GLN A 21 -15.89 2.12 8.94
N LYS A 22 -16.48 0.96 8.66
CA LYS A 22 -15.74 -0.29 8.38
C LYS A 22 -14.85 -0.18 7.14
N ALA A 23 -15.31 0.48 6.06
CA ALA A 23 -14.49 0.73 4.87
C ALA A 23 -13.27 1.61 5.16
N ARG A 24 -13.38 2.56 6.11
CA ARG A 24 -12.27 3.39 6.56
C ARG A 24 -11.26 2.59 7.36
N GLU A 25 -11.74 1.86 8.37
CA GLU A 25 -10.89 0.99 9.19
C GLU A 25 -10.15 -0.02 8.31
N PHE A 26 -10.83 -0.60 7.32
CA PHE A 26 -10.21 -1.42 6.29
C PHE A 26 -9.10 -0.66 5.55
N SER A 27 -9.35 0.56 5.07
CA SER A 27 -8.31 1.33 4.35
C SER A 27 -7.08 1.65 5.21
N LEU A 28 -7.24 1.78 6.53
CA LEU A 28 -6.13 2.06 7.44
C LEU A 28 -5.36 0.79 7.82
N THR A 29 -6.07 -0.32 8.11
CA THR A 29 -5.48 -1.58 8.55
C THR A 29 -4.96 -2.42 7.37
N ALA A 30 -5.69 -2.49 6.25
CA ALA A 30 -5.28 -3.24 5.08
C ALA A 30 -3.97 -2.70 4.48
N MET A 31 -3.64 -1.43 4.66
CA MET A 31 -2.36 -0.88 4.20
C MET A 31 -1.16 -1.26 5.08
N ALA A 32 -1.40 -1.59 6.36
CA ALA A 32 -0.34 -2.03 7.27
C ALA A 32 -0.08 -3.54 7.18
N ASP A 33 -1.13 -4.34 6.93
CA ASP A 33 -1.08 -5.81 7.05
C ASP A 33 -1.20 -6.59 5.71
N PHE A 34 -1.30 -5.92 4.55
CA PHE A 34 -1.49 -6.62 3.26
C PHE A 34 -0.42 -7.67 2.94
N GLU A 35 0.83 -7.43 3.37
CA GLU A 35 1.94 -8.36 3.15
C GLU A 35 1.86 -9.60 4.06
N GLN A 36 1.18 -9.51 5.20
CA GLN A 36 1.13 -10.59 6.20
C GLN A 36 -0.20 -11.36 6.17
N HIS A 37 -1.30 -10.69 5.83
CA HIS A 37 -2.64 -11.25 5.77
C HIS A 37 -3.36 -10.81 4.48
N PRO A 38 -3.10 -11.49 3.34
CA PRO A 38 -3.65 -11.10 2.03
C PRO A 38 -5.17 -11.34 1.90
N SER A 39 -5.78 -11.98 2.90
CA SER A 39 -7.23 -12.21 2.98
C SER A 39 -7.79 -11.47 4.18
N VAL A 40 -8.26 -10.23 3.96
CA VAL A 40 -9.14 -9.55 4.91
C VAL A 40 -10.55 -9.65 4.35
N SER A 41 -11.41 -10.33 5.10
CA SER A 41 -12.78 -10.62 4.67
C SER A 41 -13.68 -9.40 4.90
N PHE A 42 -14.53 -9.08 3.93
CA PHE A 42 -15.60 -8.09 4.08
C PHE A 42 -16.78 -8.61 4.94
N GLU A 43 -16.55 -9.66 5.74
CA GLU A 43 -17.52 -10.41 6.56
C GLU A 43 -18.37 -9.55 7.50
N ASN A 44 -17.97 -8.31 7.77
CA ASN A 44 -18.66 -7.43 8.70
C ASN A 44 -19.50 -6.34 8.03
N PHE A 45 -19.55 -6.23 6.70
CA PHE A 45 -20.42 -5.24 6.07
C PHE A 45 -21.87 -5.74 6.04
N GLU A 46 -22.82 -4.92 6.46
CA GLU A 46 -24.21 -5.34 6.62
C GLU A 46 -25.02 -5.07 5.34
N ASP A 47 -26.02 -5.91 5.13
CA ASP A 47 -26.99 -5.85 4.03
C ASP A 47 -26.38 -5.77 2.62
N PRO A 48 -25.50 -6.72 2.23
CA PRO A 48 -25.00 -6.79 0.86
C PRO A 48 -26.14 -7.01 -0.13
N GLN A 49 -26.13 -6.24 -1.20
CA GLN A 49 -26.91 -6.55 -2.40
C GLN A 49 -25.99 -7.23 -3.41
N VAL A 50 -26.42 -8.38 -3.91
CA VAL A 50 -25.66 -9.20 -4.84
C VAL A 50 -26.40 -9.30 -6.16
N PHE A 51 -25.72 -9.02 -7.27
CA PHE A 51 -26.32 -9.17 -8.60
C PHE A 51 -25.31 -9.66 -9.63
N LEU A 52 -25.80 -10.42 -10.61
CA LEU A 52 -25.04 -10.89 -11.76
C LEU A 52 -25.11 -9.84 -12.87
N THR A 53 -23.99 -9.60 -13.55
CA THR A 53 -23.95 -8.87 -14.81
C THR A 53 -23.38 -9.75 -15.91
N CYS A 54 -24.06 -9.77 -17.05
CA CYS A 54 -23.71 -10.55 -18.22
C CYS A 54 -23.31 -9.65 -19.40
N THR A 55 -22.71 -10.25 -20.41
CA THR A 55 -22.35 -9.59 -21.67
C THR A 55 -23.52 -8.82 -22.28
N GLY A 56 -23.28 -7.56 -22.66
CA GLY A 56 -24.27 -6.66 -23.25
C GLY A 56 -25.07 -5.84 -22.24
N GLU A 57 -24.99 -6.17 -20.95
CA GLU A 57 -25.69 -5.41 -19.91
C GLU A 57 -24.98 -4.11 -19.55
N SER A 58 -25.77 -3.14 -19.08
CA SER A 58 -25.24 -1.88 -18.57
C SER A 58 -25.89 -1.56 -17.23
N TYR A 59 -25.08 -1.00 -16.33
CA TYR A 59 -25.52 -0.65 -14.99
C TYR A 59 -24.86 0.65 -14.53
N PHE A 60 -25.50 1.27 -13.55
CA PHE A 60 -25.04 2.49 -12.92
C PHE A 60 -24.81 2.23 -11.43
N LEU A 61 -23.61 2.58 -10.96
CA LEU A 61 -23.34 2.66 -9.54
C LEU A 61 -23.46 4.13 -9.11
N GLY A 62 -24.24 4.36 -8.07
CA GLY A 62 -24.32 5.66 -7.41
C GLY A 62 -22.98 6.12 -6.85
N PRO A 63 -22.83 7.43 -6.57
CA PRO A 63 -21.62 7.95 -5.96
C PRO A 63 -21.35 7.29 -4.60
N SER A 64 -20.08 7.08 -4.30
CA SER A 64 -19.57 6.57 -3.01
C SER A 64 -19.97 5.13 -2.64
N ILE A 65 -20.71 4.39 -3.49
CA ILE A 65 -21.08 2.99 -3.21
C ILE A 65 -19.83 2.13 -2.98
N ILE A 66 -19.80 1.44 -1.84
CA ILE A 66 -18.80 0.42 -1.52
C ILE A 66 -19.16 -0.84 -2.28
N HIS A 67 -18.20 -1.38 -3.04
CA HIS A 67 -18.46 -2.54 -3.89
C HIS A 67 -17.21 -3.38 -4.12
N THR A 68 -17.45 -4.65 -4.44
CA THR A 68 -16.45 -5.57 -5.00
C THR A 68 -17.11 -6.42 -6.08
N PHE A 69 -16.30 -7.15 -6.84
CA PHE A 69 -16.82 -8.08 -7.83
C PHE A 69 -15.98 -9.35 -7.91
N ILE A 70 -16.65 -10.44 -8.27
CA ILE A 70 -16.04 -11.72 -8.60
C ILE A 70 -16.27 -11.96 -10.08
N SER A 71 -15.19 -12.26 -10.80
CA SER A 71 -15.27 -12.58 -12.22
C SER A 71 -15.42 -14.09 -12.36
N LEU A 72 -16.50 -14.54 -12.99
CA LEU A 72 -16.77 -15.97 -13.20
C LEU A 72 -16.06 -16.50 -14.45
N THR A 73 -15.81 -15.61 -15.40
CA THR A 73 -15.11 -15.89 -16.66
C THR A 73 -14.05 -14.83 -16.92
N VAL A 74 -13.25 -15.04 -17.98
CA VAL A 74 -12.53 -13.93 -18.63
C VAL A 74 -13.55 -12.85 -18.99
N TYR A 75 -13.24 -11.60 -18.68
CA TYR A 75 -14.19 -10.50 -18.83
C TYR A 75 -13.55 -9.24 -19.39
N ALA A 76 -14.38 -8.42 -20.01
CA ALA A 76 -14.07 -7.05 -20.39
C ALA A 76 -15.26 -6.12 -20.08
N HIS A 77 -14.99 -4.92 -19.58
CA HIS A 77 -16.03 -3.90 -19.39
C HIS A 77 -15.49 -2.52 -19.74
N PHE A 78 -16.40 -1.64 -20.14
CA PHE A 78 -16.12 -0.23 -20.39
C PHE A 78 -16.84 0.64 -19.35
N GLY A 79 -16.10 1.52 -18.69
CA GLY A 79 -16.62 2.38 -17.64
C GLY A 79 -16.21 3.82 -17.81
N ILE A 80 -17.11 4.74 -17.46
CA ILE A 80 -16.81 6.16 -17.32
C ILE A 80 -17.20 6.57 -15.90
N PHE A 81 -16.29 7.25 -15.21
CA PHE A 81 -16.58 7.92 -13.95
C PHE A 81 -17.03 9.35 -14.25
N SER A 82 -18.20 9.73 -13.77
CA SER A 82 -18.78 11.05 -14.00
C SER A 82 -19.27 11.67 -12.70
N TRP A 83 -18.79 12.87 -12.41
CA TRP A 83 -19.20 13.66 -11.25
C TRP A 83 -20.30 14.63 -11.67
N ARG A 84 -21.50 14.51 -11.10
CA ARG A 84 -22.62 15.44 -11.35
C ARG A 84 -22.76 16.41 -10.17
N ARG A 85 -23.39 17.58 -10.39
CA ARG A 85 -23.68 18.57 -9.34
C ARG A 85 -24.37 17.98 -8.10
N SER A 86 -25.28 17.03 -8.28
CA SER A 86 -25.94 16.31 -7.18
C SER A 86 -24.96 15.46 -6.36
N SER A 87 -23.94 14.89 -7.01
CA SER A 87 -22.86 14.13 -6.37
C SER A 87 -21.99 15.00 -5.46
N PHE A 88 -21.91 16.31 -5.68
CA PHE A 88 -21.08 17.20 -4.85
C PHE A 88 -21.64 17.42 -3.44
N LYS A 89 -22.95 17.29 -3.20
CA LYS A 89 -23.48 17.37 -1.83
C LYS A 89 -23.08 16.15 -1.01
N LEU A 90 -23.23 14.96 -1.58
CA LEU A 90 -22.78 13.70 -0.99
C LEU A 90 -21.26 13.71 -0.83
N ALA A 91 -20.54 14.10 -1.88
CA ALA A 91 -19.09 14.23 -1.84
C ALA A 91 -18.68 15.24 -0.78
N LYS A 92 -19.32 16.40 -0.62
CA LYS A 92 -18.99 17.38 0.43
C LYS A 92 -19.20 16.83 1.83
N PHE A 93 -20.29 16.09 2.06
CA PHE A 93 -20.53 15.40 3.33
C PHE A 93 -19.45 14.36 3.60
N HIS A 94 -19.11 13.51 2.62
CA HIS A 94 -18.05 12.54 2.79
C HIS A 94 -16.64 13.15 2.77
N LEU A 95 -16.44 14.31 2.12
CA LEU A 95 -15.15 15.00 1.96
C LEU A 95 -14.70 15.58 3.29
N SER A 96 -15.57 16.15 4.11
CA SER A 96 -15.16 16.60 5.45
C SER A 96 -14.58 15.44 6.26
N TYR A 97 -15.20 14.27 6.17
CA TYR A 97 -14.70 13.06 6.82
C TYR A 97 -13.49 12.42 6.11
N LEU A 98 -13.38 12.50 4.78
CA LEU A 98 -12.27 11.90 4.00
C LEU A 98 -11.03 12.80 3.98
N GLN A 99 -11.19 14.10 4.20
CA GLN A 99 -10.09 15.06 4.22
C GLN A 99 -9.25 14.90 5.49
N GLU A 100 -9.87 14.63 6.64
CA GLU A 100 -9.16 14.26 7.87
C GLU A 100 -8.37 12.95 7.69
N GLU A 101 -9.00 11.92 7.13
CA GLU A 101 -8.34 10.63 6.83
C GLU A 101 -7.23 10.77 5.79
N TRP A 102 -7.41 11.59 4.75
CA TRP A 102 -6.38 11.86 3.74
C TRP A 102 -5.18 12.59 4.32
N LEU A 103 -5.41 13.53 5.25
CA LEU A 103 -4.34 14.20 5.97
C LEU A 103 -3.61 13.24 6.92
N ALA A 104 -4.34 12.35 7.59
CA ALA A 104 -3.76 11.29 8.42
C ALA A 104 -2.91 10.32 7.58
N TYR A 105 -3.42 9.89 6.42
CA TYR A 105 -2.69 9.07 5.46
C TYR A 105 -1.40 9.76 4.97
N LYS A 106 -1.49 11.04 4.58
CA LYS A 106 -0.31 11.81 4.16
C LYS A 106 0.74 11.94 5.27
N LYS A 107 0.32 12.01 6.53
CA LYS A 107 1.22 12.02 7.68
C LYS A 107 1.90 10.65 7.86
N PHE A 108 1.12 9.57 7.83
CA PHE A 108 1.63 8.20 7.90
C PHE A 108 2.64 7.90 6.77
N GLU A 109 2.32 8.24 5.52
CA GLU A 109 3.22 8.09 4.36
C GLU A 109 4.57 8.77 4.61
N ARG A 110 4.56 10.02 5.11
CA ARG A 110 5.79 10.75 5.45
C ARG A 110 6.59 10.08 6.56
N GLU A 111 5.93 9.58 7.60
CA GLU A 111 6.58 8.89 8.72
C GLU A 111 7.22 7.57 8.29
N VAL A 112 6.52 6.77 7.47
CA VAL A 112 7.05 5.52 6.91
C VAL A 112 8.24 5.77 5.99
N VAL A 113 8.15 6.76 5.10
CA VAL A 113 9.26 7.16 4.22
C VAL A 113 10.45 7.66 5.03
N ALA A 114 10.21 8.47 6.07
CA ALA A 114 11.28 8.97 6.94
C ALA A 114 11.99 7.82 7.70
N ARG A 115 11.24 6.85 8.24
CA ARG A 115 11.83 5.67 8.88
C ARG A 115 12.65 4.84 7.90
N ARG A 116 12.10 4.51 6.73
CA ARG A 116 12.84 3.75 5.69
C ARG A 116 14.14 4.44 5.30
N ASN A 117 14.09 5.75 5.03
CA ASN A 117 15.29 6.52 4.72
C ASN A 117 16.30 6.56 5.88
N SER A 118 15.84 6.52 7.13
CA SER A 118 16.72 6.47 8.31
C SER A 118 17.35 5.09 8.51
N GLU A 119 16.61 4.02 8.23
CA GLU A 119 17.09 2.63 8.28
C GLU A 119 18.13 2.38 7.18
N ASP A 120 17.83 2.81 5.95
CA ASP A 120 18.76 2.72 4.81
C ASP A 120 20.05 3.51 5.06
N LYS A 121 19.94 4.70 5.68
CA LYS A 121 21.11 5.49 6.08
C LYS A 121 21.91 4.80 7.18
N GLY A 122 21.25 4.21 8.18
CA GLY A 122 21.91 3.43 9.22
C GLY A 122 22.67 2.22 8.65
N VAL A 123 22.09 1.50 7.69
CA VAL A 123 22.75 0.39 7.00
C VAL A 123 23.95 0.87 6.17
N ALA A 124 23.81 1.98 5.44
CA ALA A 124 24.90 2.58 4.69
C ALA A 124 26.06 3.02 5.61
N ASP A 125 25.77 3.73 6.69
CA ASP A 125 26.76 4.21 7.66
C ASP A 125 27.47 3.04 8.35
N THR A 126 26.75 1.96 8.68
CA THR A 126 27.34 0.75 9.27
C THR A 126 28.24 0.00 8.28
N THR A 127 27.88 0.00 7.00
CA THR A 127 28.66 -0.62 5.92
C THR A 127 29.95 0.16 5.65
N VAL A 128 29.85 1.49 5.61
CA VAL A 128 31.02 2.39 5.47
C VAL A 128 31.94 2.24 6.68
N ALA A 129 31.41 2.23 7.91
CA ALA A 129 32.22 2.03 9.11
C ALA A 129 32.96 0.69 9.08
N ARG A 130 32.27 -0.41 8.76
CA ARG A 130 32.90 -1.75 8.63
C ARG A 130 34.01 -1.78 7.58
N LYS A 131 33.83 -1.11 6.44
CA LYS A 131 34.85 -1.02 5.39
C LYS A 131 36.06 -0.22 5.87
N CYS A 132 35.86 0.91 6.53
CA CYS A 132 36.95 1.70 7.10
C CYS A 132 37.72 0.96 8.21
N PHE A 133 37.05 0.16 9.04
CA PHE A 133 37.72 -0.68 10.04
C PHE A 133 38.54 -1.80 9.39
N ALA A 134 38.01 -2.47 8.35
CA ALA A 134 38.73 -3.50 7.63
C ALA A 134 39.96 -2.96 6.86
N GLU A 135 39.86 -1.75 6.30
CA GLU A 135 40.98 -1.08 5.64
C GLU A 135 42.09 -0.70 6.64
N ARG A 136 41.75 -0.25 7.85
CA ARG A 136 42.75 0.01 8.91
C ARG A 136 43.43 -1.26 9.41
N ASP A 137 42.68 -2.34 9.66
CA ASP A 137 43.26 -3.62 10.11
C ASP A 137 44.25 -4.19 9.06
N MET A 138 43.96 -3.99 7.78
CA MET A 138 44.86 -4.36 6.69
C MET A 138 46.12 -3.47 6.63
N GLU A 139 45.99 -2.16 6.85
CA GLU A 139 47.10 -1.21 6.92
C GLU A 139 48.02 -1.50 8.13
N ASP A 140 47.44 -1.77 9.29
CA ASP A 140 48.17 -2.10 10.53
C ASP A 140 48.97 -3.40 10.35
N ARG A 141 48.36 -4.48 9.83
CA ARG A 141 49.07 -5.73 9.51
C ARG A 141 50.18 -5.54 8.48
N ARG A 142 49.99 -4.64 7.51
CA ARG A 142 51.01 -4.32 6.49
C ARG A 142 52.20 -3.58 7.08
N THR A 143 51.97 -2.80 8.14
CA THR A 143 53.00 -2.05 8.88
C THR A 143 53.77 -2.98 9.81
N GLU A 144 53.10 -3.89 10.52
CA GLU A 144 53.73 -4.95 11.34
C GLU A 144 54.64 -5.88 10.52
N LEU A 145 54.20 -6.27 9.31
CA LEU A 145 55.02 -7.06 8.37
C LEU A 145 56.27 -6.31 7.88
N ARG A 146 56.27 -4.97 7.92
CA ARG A 146 57.38 -4.12 7.47
C ARG A 146 58.40 -3.87 8.58
N GLU A 147 57.96 -3.85 9.84
CA GLU A 147 58.82 -3.71 11.02
C GLU A 147 59.45 -5.04 11.46
N GLY A 148 58.86 -6.18 11.07
CA GLY A 148 59.41 -7.52 11.34
C GLY A 148 60.59 -7.95 10.45
N SER A 149 60.95 -7.16 9.43
CA SER A 149 62.09 -7.46 8.53
C SER A 149 63.35 -6.72 8.96
N PHE A 150 64.03 -7.22 9.99
CA PHE A 150 65.45 -6.92 10.25
C PHE A 150 66.33 -7.93 9.52
N PRO A 151 67.27 -7.50 8.65
CA PRO A 151 68.32 -8.40 8.22
C PRO A 151 69.55 -8.26 9.11
N TYR A 152 70.00 -9.43 9.54
CA TYR A 152 71.38 -9.89 9.57
C TYR A 152 72.30 -9.48 10.74
N VAL A 153 72.67 -10.52 11.48
CA VAL A 153 73.83 -10.64 12.36
C VAL A 153 75.09 -10.69 11.49
N GLU A 154 76.03 -9.77 11.68
CA GLU A 154 77.41 -9.91 11.22
C GLU A 154 78.21 -10.71 12.27
N GLU A 155 78.89 -11.77 11.81
CA GLU A 155 79.99 -12.44 12.53
C GLU A 155 81.28 -11.62 12.47
#